data_AF-A0A5N6TMV1-F1
#
_entry.id   AF-A0A5N6TMV1-F1
#
_cell.length_a   1.000
_cell.length_b   1.000
_cell.length_c   1.000
_cell.angle_alpha   90.00
_cell.angle_beta   90.00
_cell.angle_gamma   90.00
#
_symmetry.space_group_name_H-M   'P 1'
#
loop_
_entity.id
_entity.type
_entity.pdbx_description
1 polymer ?
#
loop_
_entity_poly.entity_id
_entity_poly.type
_entity_poly.pdbx_seq_one_letter_code
_entity_poly.pdbx_strand_id
1 'polypeptide(L)'
;MEIFNLFSARSSDAEDEESIEVSATAPIPIPCSAYLGDEDDAREIQIAEAENEIIDALMEDFTKGFNPSTFHQEVMAILPILSKDVLPGSYEHLLVILLESNDRMQEIQYQLQIWLRDRYQCWAFTHPDLVSIADETYFVSELEILRKLLAPFRGEGESHIYWINNRRKVYKKVREELEAAVRVIELFKKDLYLELRTVDETKTFYTTLLVGQQRTSIMSVKHRRLDACKASMTWDGYAESDMELTVFHQYYKNYLSASEPEKARELSMLPPSDLIAPVASSEKAVPGDLAHWPYEDKNGLIHLLIKMALWLSVGRGLSAVHLFCDIVRYFTIDGPPEDAKDDLISYLEFLTQIRVSDGSIKSELPTPIPYRDRQQSENNPDYFSDVWHSNKSLGVVLVENPTFFKQPVPKLELFEPPIRRTFRKEMRALKDTVEITGSLVHGCPHGEVRPNERHI
;
A
#
# COMPACT_ATOMS: atom_id res chain seq x y z
N MET A 1 -45.77 38.48 10.62
CA MET A 1 -47.11 38.67 11.23
C MET A 1 -47.72 37.28 11.34
N GLU A 2 -47.55 36.66 12.52
CA GLU A 2 -48.62 36.12 13.39
C GLU A 2 -49.14 34.78 12.86
N ILE A 3 -49.11 33.69 13.64
CA ILE A 3 -50.04 33.46 14.75
C ILE A 3 -49.36 32.78 15.95
N PHE A 4 -49.69 33.35 17.10
CA PHE A 4 -49.42 32.99 18.47
C PHE A 4 -50.42 31.94 19.03
N ASN A 5 -49.99 31.28 20.10
CA ASN A 5 -50.77 30.79 21.25
C ASN A 5 -51.81 29.67 21.09
N LEU A 6 -51.53 28.57 21.79
CA LEU A 6 -52.40 27.82 22.71
C LEU A 6 -51.44 26.77 23.33
N PHE A 7 -51.08 26.79 24.61
CA PHE A 7 -51.92 26.73 25.80
C PHE A 7 -51.22 27.32 27.03
N SER A 8 -52.02 27.93 27.91
CA SER A 8 -51.64 28.39 29.24
C SER A 8 -52.55 27.72 30.28
N ALA A 9 -51.93 27.26 31.39
CA ALA A 9 -52.39 27.25 32.79
C ALA A 9 -51.89 25.95 33.48
N ARG A 10 -50.90 25.96 34.40
CA ARG A 10 -50.77 26.57 35.75
C ARG A 10 -51.04 25.54 36.86
N SER A 11 -49.97 25.07 37.52
CA SER A 11 -49.83 24.79 38.97
C SER A 11 -48.37 24.39 39.21
N SER A 12 -47.53 25.22 39.84
CA SER A 12 -47.17 25.08 41.26
C SER A 12 -46.97 23.62 41.67
N ASP A 13 -45.72 23.16 41.77
CA ASP A 13 -45.06 23.03 43.06
C ASP A 13 -43.55 22.83 42.84
N ALA A 14 -42.79 23.49 43.70
CA ALA A 14 -41.35 23.41 43.75
C ALA A 14 -40.99 22.20 44.61
N GLU A 15 -40.34 21.21 44.02
CA GLU A 15 -39.58 20.20 44.75
C GLU A 15 -38.24 20.02 44.05
N ASP A 16 -37.20 20.07 44.88
CA ASP A 16 -35.79 20.08 44.54
C ASP A 16 -35.38 18.85 43.73
N GLU A 17 -35.07 19.02 42.44
CA GLU A 17 -34.25 18.06 41.71
C GLU A 17 -32.79 18.47 41.87
N GLU A 18 -32.09 17.78 42.78
CA GLU A 18 -30.64 17.74 42.82
C GLU A 18 -30.10 17.50 41.41
N SER A 19 -29.45 18.52 40.86
CA SER A 19 -28.62 18.40 39.67
C SER A 19 -27.50 17.42 39.97
N ILE A 20 -27.71 16.13 39.64
CA ILE A 20 -26.61 15.20 39.42
C ILE A 20 -25.87 15.75 38.21
N GLU A 21 -24.80 16.51 38.48
CA GLU A 21 -23.72 16.69 37.51
C GLU A 21 -23.22 15.28 37.18
N VAL A 22 -23.77 14.71 36.11
CA VAL A 22 -23.14 13.60 35.41
C VAL A 22 -21.91 14.22 34.77
N SER A 23 -20.82 14.27 35.56
CA SER A 23 -19.47 14.48 35.06
C SER A 23 -19.33 13.57 33.85
N ALA A 24 -19.22 14.16 32.67
CA ALA A 24 -18.95 13.43 31.44
C ALA A 24 -17.62 12.72 31.63
N THR A 25 -17.68 11.47 32.07
CA THR A 25 -16.51 10.63 32.26
C THR A 25 -15.85 10.53 30.90
N ALA A 26 -14.64 11.09 30.78
CA ALA A 26 -13.84 10.96 29.57
C ALA A 26 -13.82 9.49 29.16
N PRO A 27 -14.07 9.15 27.89
CA PRO A 27 -14.12 7.77 27.47
C PRO A 27 -12.79 7.09 27.78
N ILE A 28 -12.89 5.91 28.39
CA ILE A 28 -11.74 5.06 28.72
C ILE A 28 -10.98 4.79 27.42
N PRO A 29 -9.67 5.03 27.37
CA PRO A 29 -8.89 4.77 26.18
C PRO A 29 -9.05 3.30 25.77
N ILE A 30 -9.36 3.06 24.50
CA ILE A 30 -9.31 1.71 23.94
C ILE A 30 -7.84 1.29 24.02
N PRO A 31 -7.49 0.25 24.79
CA PRO A 31 -6.11 -0.23 24.83
C PRO A 31 -5.83 -0.90 23.49
N CYS A 32 -4.91 -0.34 22.70
CA CYS A 32 -4.32 -1.09 21.58
C CYS A 32 -3.28 -2.12 22.07
N SER A 33 -2.87 -2.06 23.34
CA SER A 33 -2.09 -3.08 24.02
C SER A 33 -2.84 -3.57 25.26
N ALA A 34 -2.82 -4.89 25.50
CA ALA A 34 -3.42 -5.49 26.68
C ALA A 34 -2.81 -4.84 27.94
N TYR A 35 -3.64 -4.52 28.95
CA TYR A 35 -3.17 -4.01 30.24
C TYR A 35 -2.09 -4.94 30.81
N LEU A 36 -0.84 -4.51 30.68
CA LEU A 36 0.32 -5.09 31.35
C LEU A 36 0.67 -4.16 32.52
N GLY A 37 1.27 -4.68 33.59
CA GLY A 37 1.57 -3.88 34.78
C GLY A 37 2.63 -2.80 34.53
N ASP A 38 2.81 -1.88 35.48
CA ASP A 38 3.77 -0.76 35.41
C ASP A 38 5.21 -1.16 34.98
N GLU A 39 5.65 -2.40 35.28
CA GLU A 39 6.97 -2.92 34.88
C GLU A 39 7.05 -3.32 33.40
N ASP A 40 5.95 -3.78 32.82
CA ASP A 40 5.89 -4.19 31.41
C ASP A 40 5.70 -2.98 30.49
N ASP A 41 4.99 -1.94 30.94
CA ASP A 41 4.91 -0.65 30.26
C ASP A 41 6.31 0.01 30.17
N ALA A 42 7.09 -0.03 31.25
CA ALA A 42 8.46 0.49 31.26
C ALA A 42 9.38 -0.27 30.27
N ARG A 43 9.20 -1.58 30.13
CA ARG A 43 9.94 -2.39 29.14
C ARG A 43 9.50 -2.07 27.71
N GLU A 44 8.21 -1.88 27.47
CA GLU A 44 7.69 -1.54 26.15
C GLU A 44 8.21 -0.18 25.68
N ILE A 45 8.28 0.80 26.59
CA ILE A 45 8.89 2.12 26.32
C ILE A 45 10.37 1.95 25.95
N GLN A 46 11.16 1.19 26.72
CA GLN A 46 12.57 0.95 26.42
C GLN A 46 12.78 0.27 25.06
N ILE A 47 11.93 -0.70 24.72
CA ILE A 47 11.96 -1.35 23.40
C ILE A 47 11.63 -0.32 22.31
N ALA A 48 10.58 0.48 22.49
CA ALA A 48 10.19 1.49 21.52
C ALA A 48 11.29 2.55 21.31
N GLU A 49 11.98 2.98 22.36
CA GLU A 49 13.13 3.90 22.28
C GLU A 49 14.29 3.27 21.49
N ALA A 50 14.71 2.05 21.84
CA ALA A 50 15.80 1.35 21.15
C ALA A 50 15.48 1.10 19.67
N GLU A 51 14.24 0.75 19.34
CA GLU A 51 13.81 0.56 17.96
C GLU A 51 13.76 1.88 17.19
N ASN A 52 13.38 2.99 17.84
CA ASN A 52 13.42 4.31 17.23
C ASN A 52 14.85 4.80 16.97
N GLU A 53 15.83 4.45 17.81
CA GLU A 53 17.24 4.71 17.54
C GLU A 53 17.73 3.97 16.28
N ILE A 54 17.30 2.72 16.08
CA ILE A 54 17.59 1.96 14.86
C ILE A 54 16.94 2.62 13.64
N ILE A 55 15.69 3.10 13.76
CA ILE A 55 15.02 3.85 12.70
C ILE A 55 15.81 5.11 12.36
N ASP A 56 16.32 5.84 13.34
CA ASP A 56 17.15 7.03 13.09
C ASP A 56 18.42 6.69 12.32
N ALA A 57 19.13 5.63 12.72
CA ALA A 57 20.32 5.16 12.00
C ALA A 57 20.00 4.76 10.54
N LEU A 58 18.88 4.05 10.31
CA LEU A 58 18.44 3.71 8.95
C LEU A 58 18.09 4.97 8.16
N MET A 59 17.36 5.92 8.75
CA MET A 59 17.02 7.19 8.09
C MET A 59 18.27 8.00 7.74
N GLU A 60 19.30 7.98 8.58
CA GLU A 60 20.60 8.57 8.27
C GLU A 60 21.23 7.91 7.03
N ASP A 61 21.22 6.59 6.93
CA ASP A 61 21.74 5.87 5.76
C ASP A 61 20.99 6.21 4.46
N PHE A 62 19.67 6.37 4.51
CA PHE A 62 18.86 6.82 3.37
C PHE A 62 19.17 8.26 2.93
N THR A 63 19.68 9.10 3.84
CA THR A 63 19.86 10.54 3.64
C THR A 63 21.33 10.95 3.49
N LYS A 64 22.27 9.99 3.45
CA LYS A 64 23.69 10.26 3.14
C LYS A 64 23.87 10.67 1.69
N GLY A 65 24.22 11.93 1.45
CA GLY A 65 24.37 12.50 0.10
C GLY A 65 23.06 12.71 -0.64
N PHE A 66 21.93 12.69 0.07
CA PHE A 66 20.60 12.86 -0.48
C PHE A 66 19.71 13.64 0.49
N ASN A 67 19.07 14.71 0.01
CA ASN A 67 18.12 15.49 0.79
C ASN A 67 16.69 15.33 0.26
N PRO A 68 15.82 14.55 0.95
CA PRO A 68 14.43 14.34 0.52
C PRO A 68 13.61 15.64 0.40
N SER A 69 13.92 16.65 1.22
CA SER A 69 13.15 17.91 1.27
C SER A 69 13.39 18.82 0.07
N THR A 70 14.61 18.82 -0.48
CA THR A 70 14.98 19.67 -1.63
C THR A 70 14.96 18.91 -2.95
N PHE A 71 14.77 17.59 -2.93
CA PHE A 71 14.89 16.75 -4.12
C PHE A 71 13.93 17.15 -5.27
N HIS A 72 12.74 17.67 -4.95
CA HIS A 72 11.85 18.24 -5.97
C HIS A 72 12.53 19.31 -6.85
N GLN A 73 13.40 20.14 -6.26
CA GLN A 73 14.12 21.18 -7.00
C GLN A 73 15.16 20.57 -7.95
N GLU A 74 15.83 19.49 -7.54
CA GLU A 74 16.74 18.73 -8.40
C GLU A 74 16.00 18.12 -9.60
N VAL A 75 14.83 17.52 -9.35
CA VAL A 75 13.95 16.98 -10.40
C VAL A 75 13.56 18.08 -11.38
N MET A 76 13.10 19.23 -10.89
CA MET A 76 12.70 20.37 -11.72
C MET A 76 13.84 20.95 -12.56
N ALA A 77 15.07 20.93 -12.05
CA ALA A 77 16.24 21.38 -12.80
C ALA A 77 16.62 20.42 -13.94
N ILE A 78 16.40 19.12 -13.76
CA ILE A 78 16.76 18.07 -14.73
C ILE A 78 15.66 17.87 -15.79
N LEU A 79 14.38 18.09 -15.45
CA LEU A 79 13.23 17.86 -16.35
C LEU A 79 13.39 18.46 -17.76
N PRO A 80 13.79 19.74 -17.94
CA PRO A 80 13.95 20.32 -19.27
C PRO A 80 15.05 19.65 -20.13
N ILE A 81 16.00 18.98 -19.47
CA ILE A 81 17.10 18.25 -20.13
C ILE A 81 16.59 16.88 -20.57
N LEU A 82 15.81 16.20 -19.72
CA LEU A 82 15.21 14.89 -20.04
C LEU A 82 14.37 14.95 -21.31
N SER A 83 13.58 16.02 -21.47
CA SER A 83 12.56 16.14 -22.52
C SER A 83 13.08 16.53 -23.91
N LYS A 84 14.40 16.60 -24.14
CA LYS A 84 14.99 17.03 -25.43
C LYS A 84 15.26 15.90 -26.40
N ASP A 85 15.93 14.84 -25.95
CA ASP A 85 16.43 13.75 -26.79
C ASP A 85 15.94 12.38 -26.28
N VAL A 86 14.65 12.31 -25.96
CA VAL A 86 14.02 11.10 -25.42
C VAL A 86 13.96 10.02 -26.51
N LEU A 87 14.33 8.80 -26.16
CA LEU A 87 14.19 7.63 -27.03
C LEU A 87 13.13 6.66 -26.50
N PRO A 88 12.34 5.99 -27.35
CA PRO A 88 11.32 5.05 -26.89
C PRO A 88 11.92 3.93 -26.05
N GLY A 89 11.30 3.63 -24.91
CA GLY A 89 11.75 2.56 -23.99
C GLY A 89 12.96 2.89 -23.12
N SER A 90 13.56 4.08 -23.27
CA SER A 90 14.68 4.54 -22.43
C SER A 90 14.25 4.95 -21.01
N TYR A 91 15.20 5.11 -20.09
CA TYR A 91 14.94 5.68 -18.77
C TYR A 91 14.42 7.12 -18.84
N GLU A 92 14.88 7.92 -19.80
CA GLU A 92 14.34 9.25 -20.08
C GLU A 92 12.86 9.16 -20.43
N HIS A 93 12.45 8.17 -21.24
CA HIS A 93 11.05 7.96 -21.59
C HIS A 93 10.20 7.65 -20.36
N LEU A 94 10.66 6.77 -19.47
CA LEU A 94 9.98 6.51 -18.20
C LEU A 94 9.87 7.77 -17.34
N LEU A 95 10.97 8.51 -17.19
CA LEU A 95 11.00 9.71 -16.35
C LEU A 95 10.06 10.79 -16.90
N VAL A 96 9.94 10.94 -18.22
CA VAL A 96 8.93 11.80 -18.85
C VAL A 96 7.51 11.31 -18.50
N ILE A 97 7.22 10.01 -18.61
CA ILE A 97 5.92 9.46 -18.21
C ILE A 97 5.59 9.77 -16.74
N LEU A 98 6.58 9.76 -15.85
CA LEU A 98 6.37 9.92 -14.42
C LEU A 98 6.38 11.38 -13.94
N LEU A 99 7.16 12.26 -14.56
CA LEU A 99 7.51 13.56 -13.98
C LEU A 99 7.07 14.76 -14.82
N GLU A 100 6.80 14.60 -16.12
CA GLU A 100 6.28 15.70 -16.93
C GLU A 100 4.80 15.97 -16.64
N SER A 101 4.34 17.18 -16.93
CA SER A 101 2.90 17.50 -16.95
C SER A 101 2.16 16.65 -17.99
N ASN A 102 0.86 16.43 -17.81
CA ASN A 102 0.10 15.57 -18.73
C ASN A 102 0.15 16.06 -20.18
N ASP A 103 0.02 17.37 -20.41
CA ASP A 103 0.06 17.95 -21.75
C ASP A 103 1.43 17.73 -22.41
N ARG A 104 2.51 18.00 -21.66
CA ARG A 104 3.87 17.84 -22.17
C ARG A 104 4.23 16.37 -22.40
N MET A 105 3.82 15.50 -21.49
CA MET A 105 3.98 14.05 -21.61
C MET A 105 3.27 13.55 -22.87
N GLN A 106 2.00 13.93 -23.10
CA GLN A 106 1.26 13.51 -24.29
C GLN A 106 1.90 13.98 -25.60
N GLU A 107 2.43 15.20 -25.63
CA GLU A 107 3.17 15.70 -26.79
C GLU A 107 4.43 14.86 -27.05
N ILE A 108 5.23 14.59 -26.01
CA ILE A 108 6.45 13.76 -26.16
C ILE A 108 6.09 12.33 -26.60
N GLN A 109 5.05 11.74 -26.02
CA GLN A 109 4.55 10.42 -26.41
C GLN A 109 4.18 10.36 -27.90
N TYR A 110 3.51 11.41 -28.41
CA TYR A 110 3.17 11.52 -29.83
C TYR A 110 4.43 11.61 -30.72
N GLN A 111 5.42 12.42 -30.32
CA GLN A 111 6.69 12.53 -31.06
C GLN A 111 7.47 11.21 -31.07
N LEU A 112 7.50 10.49 -29.95
CA LEU A 112 8.15 9.17 -29.86
C LEU A 112 7.45 8.13 -30.75
N GLN A 113 6.12 8.19 -30.84
CA GLN A 113 5.36 7.33 -31.74
C GLN A 113 5.67 7.61 -33.22
N ILE A 114 5.77 8.89 -33.63
CA ILE A 114 6.19 9.26 -34.98
C ILE A 114 7.60 8.74 -35.25
N TRP A 115 8.53 8.97 -34.31
CA TRP A 115 9.92 8.53 -34.44
C TRP A 115 10.03 7.02 -34.64
N LEU A 116 9.28 6.20 -33.88
CA LEU A 116 9.26 4.75 -34.05
C LEU A 116 8.81 4.34 -35.45
N ARG A 117 7.73 4.95 -35.94
CA ARG A 117 7.15 4.64 -37.26
C ARG A 117 8.09 5.03 -38.39
N ASP A 118 8.74 6.18 -38.27
CA ASP A 118 9.70 6.66 -39.26
C ASP A 118 10.97 5.80 -39.27
N ARG A 119 11.46 5.36 -38.11
CA ARG A 119 12.68 4.55 -37.98
C ARG A 119 12.50 3.13 -38.51
N TYR A 120 11.44 2.43 -38.12
CA TYR A 120 11.27 1.02 -38.44
C TYR A 120 10.33 0.77 -39.63
N GLN A 121 9.72 1.81 -40.20
CA GLN A 121 8.80 1.71 -41.33
C GLN A 121 7.66 0.70 -41.09
N CYS A 122 7.17 0.60 -39.86
CA CYS A 122 6.11 -0.32 -39.45
C CYS A 122 4.72 0.31 -39.66
N TRP A 123 3.87 -0.35 -40.47
CA TRP A 123 2.53 0.14 -40.83
C TRP A 123 1.41 -0.78 -40.34
N ALA A 124 1.74 -2.01 -39.91
CA ALA A 124 0.78 -3.05 -39.57
C ALA A 124 1.05 -3.63 -38.17
N PHE A 125 0.02 -3.58 -37.34
CA PHE A 125 0.04 -3.93 -35.92
C PHE A 125 -0.19 -5.43 -35.73
N THR A 126 0.64 -6.07 -34.91
CA THR A 126 0.24 -7.32 -34.25
C THR A 126 -0.67 -6.98 -33.09
N HIS A 127 -1.96 -7.28 -33.21
CA HIS A 127 -2.89 -7.09 -32.11
C HIS A 127 -2.55 -8.06 -30.97
N PRO A 128 -2.44 -7.57 -29.73
CA PRO A 128 -2.13 -8.40 -28.57
C PRO A 128 -3.23 -9.44 -28.31
N ASP A 129 -2.84 -10.64 -27.90
CA ASP A 129 -3.75 -11.67 -27.41
C ASP A 129 -4.53 -11.17 -26.17
N LEU A 130 -5.69 -11.76 -25.86
CA LEU A 130 -6.49 -11.36 -24.67
C LEU A 130 -5.68 -11.33 -23.36
N VAL A 131 -4.70 -12.22 -23.24
CA VAL A 131 -3.80 -12.31 -22.09
C VAL A 131 -2.83 -11.12 -22.04
N SER A 132 -2.38 -10.65 -23.20
CA SER A 132 -1.53 -9.47 -23.36
C SER A 132 -2.29 -8.20 -22.99
N ILE A 133 -3.57 -8.09 -23.36
CA ILE A 133 -4.44 -6.95 -22.98
C ILE A 133 -4.57 -6.82 -21.46
N ALA A 134 -4.69 -7.95 -20.74
CA ALA A 134 -4.75 -7.94 -19.28
C ALA A 134 -3.44 -7.44 -18.66
N ASP A 135 -2.29 -7.90 -19.18
CA ASP A 135 -0.97 -7.45 -18.72
C ASP A 135 -0.72 -5.97 -19.03
N GLU A 136 -1.12 -5.49 -20.21
CA GLU A 136 -1.07 -4.08 -20.60
C GLU A 136 -1.90 -3.20 -19.67
N THR A 137 -3.16 -3.57 -19.44
CA THR A 137 -4.06 -2.84 -18.55
C THR A 137 -3.50 -2.78 -17.12
N TYR A 138 -2.91 -3.91 -16.68
CA TYR A 138 -2.29 -4.01 -15.38
C TYR A 138 -1.07 -3.09 -15.26
N PHE A 139 -0.16 -3.16 -16.23
CA PHE A 139 1.04 -2.32 -16.29
C PHE A 139 0.71 -0.82 -16.34
N VAL A 140 -0.32 -0.43 -17.10
CA VAL A 140 -0.83 0.95 -17.09
C VAL A 140 -1.32 1.36 -15.71
N SER A 141 -2.01 0.46 -14.98
CA SER A 141 -2.43 0.71 -13.60
C SER A 141 -1.24 0.86 -12.65
N GLU A 142 -0.17 0.08 -12.85
CA GLU A 142 1.08 0.20 -12.09
C GLU A 142 1.73 1.58 -12.31
N LEU A 143 1.78 2.05 -13.55
CA LEU A 143 2.30 3.37 -13.92
C LEU A 143 1.42 4.52 -13.41
N GLU A 144 0.09 4.39 -13.47
CA GLU A 144 -0.85 5.38 -12.92
C GLU A 144 -0.63 5.60 -11.42
N ILE A 145 -0.48 4.51 -10.67
CA ILE A 145 -0.19 4.56 -9.24
C ILE A 145 1.15 5.20 -8.97
N LEU A 146 2.20 4.79 -9.70
CA LEU A 146 3.53 5.36 -9.53
C LEU A 146 3.56 6.85 -9.85
N ARG A 147 2.88 7.28 -10.93
CA ARG A 147 2.74 8.70 -11.28
C ARG A 147 2.04 9.49 -10.16
N LYS A 148 1.02 8.92 -9.51
CA LYS A 148 0.33 9.55 -8.36
C LYS A 148 1.21 9.62 -7.11
N LEU A 149 1.98 8.59 -6.81
CA LEU A 149 2.95 8.60 -5.70
C LEU A 149 3.96 9.75 -5.84
N LEU A 150 4.36 10.04 -7.08
CA LEU A 150 5.33 11.06 -7.49
C LEU A 150 4.70 12.43 -7.80
N ALA A 151 3.38 12.58 -7.64
CA ALA A 151 2.68 13.85 -7.86
C ALA A 151 3.27 15.06 -7.12
N PRO A 152 3.84 14.92 -5.88
CA PRO A 152 4.50 16.04 -5.21
C PRO A 152 5.63 16.67 -6.02
N PHE A 153 6.31 15.89 -6.88
CA PHE A 153 7.36 16.46 -7.72
C PHE A 153 6.83 17.33 -8.85
N ARG A 154 5.57 17.17 -9.25
CA ARG A 154 4.94 17.98 -10.31
C ARG A 154 4.19 19.20 -9.76
N GLY A 155 4.15 19.36 -8.44
CA GLY A 155 3.30 20.35 -7.79
C GLY A 155 1.80 20.01 -7.94
N GLU A 156 1.48 18.76 -8.25
CA GLU A 156 0.12 18.26 -8.38
C GLU A 156 -0.38 17.74 -7.03
N GLY A 157 -1.49 18.30 -6.54
CA GLY A 157 -2.18 17.86 -5.33
C GLY A 157 -1.80 18.64 -4.07
N GLU A 158 -2.81 18.92 -3.23
CA GLU A 158 -2.66 19.50 -1.87
C GLU A 158 -2.12 18.47 -0.85
N SER A 159 -1.84 17.24 -1.29
CA SER A 159 -1.56 16.11 -0.42
C SER A 159 -0.17 16.20 0.21
N HIS A 160 -0.15 16.46 1.51
CA HIS A 160 1.03 16.34 2.36
C HIS A 160 1.75 15.00 2.19
N ILE A 161 3.07 15.00 2.36
CA ILE A 161 3.87 13.78 2.40
C ILE A 161 3.91 13.29 3.84
N TYR A 162 3.31 12.13 4.09
CA TYR A 162 3.37 11.45 5.38
C TYR A 162 4.63 10.60 5.47
N TRP A 163 5.75 11.24 5.78
CA TRP A 163 7.05 10.58 5.88
C TRP A 163 7.05 9.45 6.90
N ILE A 164 7.78 8.38 6.59
CA ILE A 164 7.82 7.17 7.44
C ILE A 164 8.40 7.45 8.82
N ASN A 165 9.41 8.33 8.92
CA ASN A 165 10.00 8.74 10.19
C ASN A 165 8.99 9.45 11.13
N ASN A 166 7.84 9.91 10.63
CA ASN A 166 6.80 10.51 11.46
C ASN A 166 5.89 9.44 12.10
N ARG A 167 6.04 8.15 11.75
CA ARG A 167 5.25 7.02 12.27
C ARG A 167 5.94 6.27 13.40
N ARG A 168 6.56 7.01 14.33
CA ARG A 168 7.40 6.48 15.44
C ARG A 168 6.73 5.48 16.37
N LYS A 169 5.40 5.50 16.48
CA LYS A 169 4.66 4.53 17.30
C LYS A 169 4.57 3.15 16.66
N VAL A 170 4.61 3.08 15.34
CA VAL A 170 4.56 1.81 14.58
C VAL A 170 5.99 1.34 14.25
N TYR A 171 6.88 1.40 15.24
CA TYR A 171 8.33 1.30 15.06
C TYR A 171 8.76 -0.04 14.42
N LYS A 172 8.13 -1.16 14.80
CA LYS A 172 8.49 -2.49 14.23
C LYS A 172 8.27 -2.54 12.72
N LYS A 173 7.08 -2.12 12.27
CA LYS A 173 6.72 -2.12 10.84
C LYS A 173 7.58 -1.14 10.06
N VAL A 174 7.82 0.05 10.62
CA VAL A 174 8.67 1.07 10.00
C VAL A 174 10.09 0.54 9.80
N ARG A 175 10.68 -0.05 10.83
CA ARG A 175 12.02 -0.65 10.75
C ARG A 175 12.08 -1.76 9.70
N GLU A 176 11.15 -2.71 9.75
CA GLU A 176 11.11 -3.83 8.78
C GLU A 176 10.99 -3.33 7.33
N GLU A 177 10.15 -2.32 7.08
CA GLU A 177 10.00 -1.72 5.76
C GLU A 177 11.27 -1.00 5.29
N LEU A 178 11.95 -0.26 6.17
CA LEU A 178 13.21 0.43 5.85
C LEU A 178 14.34 -0.57 5.56
N GLU A 179 14.53 -1.59 6.39
CA GLU A 179 15.52 -2.66 6.17
C GLU A 179 15.26 -3.41 4.85
N ALA A 180 13.99 -3.67 4.53
CA ALA A 180 13.60 -4.29 3.28
C ALA A 180 13.85 -3.38 2.07
N ALA A 181 13.57 -2.08 2.20
CA ALA A 181 13.80 -1.10 1.16
C ALA A 181 15.30 -0.98 0.83
N VAL A 182 16.19 -1.06 1.83
CA VAL A 182 17.65 -1.14 1.61
C VAL A 182 17.99 -2.31 0.67
N ARG A 183 17.48 -3.51 0.96
CA ARG A 183 17.72 -4.70 0.11
C ARG A 183 17.22 -4.51 -1.33
N VAL A 184 16.04 -3.91 -1.50
CA VAL A 184 15.47 -3.62 -2.82
C VAL A 184 16.35 -2.65 -3.61
N ILE A 185 16.83 -1.58 -2.97
CA ILE A 185 17.68 -0.56 -3.60
C ILE A 185 19.05 -1.13 -3.96
N GLU A 186 19.66 -1.92 -3.09
CA GLU A 186 20.94 -2.56 -3.39
C GLU A 186 20.83 -3.52 -4.58
N LEU A 187 19.75 -4.32 -4.64
CA LEU A 187 19.49 -5.17 -5.80
C LEU A 187 19.26 -4.32 -7.06
N PHE A 188 18.48 -3.26 -6.95
CA PHE A 188 18.22 -2.35 -8.06
C PHE A 188 19.51 -1.72 -8.62
N LYS A 189 20.44 -1.29 -7.75
CA LYS A 189 21.77 -0.79 -8.17
C LYS A 189 22.56 -1.85 -8.94
N LYS A 190 22.51 -3.11 -8.52
CA LYS A 190 23.14 -4.23 -9.25
C LYS A 190 22.50 -4.43 -10.61
N ASP A 191 21.18 -4.35 -10.70
CA ASP A 191 20.45 -4.50 -11.97
C ASP A 191 20.78 -3.36 -12.95
N LEU A 192 20.82 -2.10 -12.48
CA LEU A 192 21.25 -0.95 -13.29
C LEU A 192 22.69 -1.11 -13.81
N TYR A 193 23.56 -1.68 -12.98
CA TYR A 193 24.94 -1.96 -13.37
C TYR A 193 25.05 -3.06 -14.42
N LEU A 194 24.20 -4.09 -14.33
CA LEU A 194 24.14 -5.13 -15.36
C LEU A 194 23.62 -4.55 -16.67
N GLU A 195 22.59 -3.71 -16.62
CA GLU A 195 22.04 -3.02 -17.80
C GLU A 195 23.10 -2.21 -18.54
N LEU A 196 23.96 -1.48 -17.82
CA LEU A 196 25.08 -0.73 -18.41
C LEU A 196 26.07 -1.59 -19.20
N ARG A 197 26.13 -2.89 -18.93
CA ARG A 197 27.09 -3.82 -19.54
C ARG A 197 26.49 -4.68 -20.63
N THR A 198 25.18 -4.90 -20.59
CA THR A 198 24.49 -5.83 -21.48
C THR A 198 23.22 -5.19 -22.02
N VAL A 199 23.12 -5.13 -23.35
CA VAL A 199 21.88 -4.74 -24.01
C VAL A 199 20.91 -5.93 -23.95
N ASP A 200 19.83 -5.79 -23.19
CA ASP A 200 18.74 -6.77 -23.14
C ASP A 200 17.62 -6.39 -24.10
N GLU A 201 17.65 -6.98 -25.30
CA GLU A 201 16.61 -6.79 -26.33
C GLU A 201 15.31 -7.56 -26.02
N THR A 202 15.27 -8.33 -24.94
CA THR A 202 14.11 -9.18 -24.58
C THR A 202 13.22 -8.54 -23.51
N LYS A 203 13.31 -7.22 -23.31
CA LYS A 203 12.50 -6.53 -22.30
C LYS A 203 11.03 -6.51 -22.69
N THR A 204 10.22 -7.00 -21.77
CA THR A 204 8.77 -6.97 -21.86
C THR A 204 8.15 -7.11 -20.47
N PHE A 205 6.98 -6.51 -20.26
CA PHE A 205 6.15 -6.76 -19.09
C PHE A 205 5.18 -7.94 -19.26
N TYR A 206 5.08 -8.51 -20.47
CA TYR A 206 4.23 -9.68 -20.73
C TYR A 206 4.72 -10.86 -19.91
N THR A 207 3.83 -11.45 -19.11
CA THR A 207 4.22 -12.61 -18.31
C THR A 207 4.20 -13.86 -19.17
N THR A 208 5.29 -14.62 -19.11
CA THR A 208 5.43 -15.93 -19.78
C THR A 208 4.61 -17.03 -19.11
N LEU A 209 3.99 -16.73 -17.96
CA LEU A 209 3.19 -17.69 -17.22
C LEU A 209 1.83 -17.91 -17.87
N LEU A 210 1.52 -19.19 -18.11
CA LEU A 210 0.22 -19.62 -18.59
C LEU A 210 -0.89 -19.28 -17.58
N VAL A 211 -2.11 -19.13 -18.09
CA VAL A 211 -3.30 -18.94 -17.25
C VAL A 211 -3.44 -20.13 -16.31
N GLY A 212 -3.37 -19.86 -15.01
CA GLY A 212 -3.36 -20.87 -13.97
C GLY A 212 -3.01 -20.28 -12.62
N GLN A 213 -2.93 -21.14 -11.60
CA GLN A 213 -2.78 -20.73 -10.20
C GLN A 213 -1.56 -19.83 -9.94
N GLN A 214 -0.44 -20.10 -10.63
CA GLN A 214 0.80 -19.34 -10.51
C GLN A 214 0.68 -17.90 -11.04
N ARG A 215 0.03 -17.72 -12.20
CA ARG A 215 -0.23 -16.39 -12.73
C ARG A 215 -1.18 -15.63 -11.81
N THR A 216 -2.24 -16.29 -11.34
CA THR A 216 -3.22 -15.69 -10.43
C THR A 216 -2.58 -15.26 -9.11
N SER A 217 -1.65 -16.03 -8.55
CA SER A 217 -0.98 -15.65 -7.30
C SER A 217 -0.09 -14.42 -7.47
N ILE A 218 0.70 -14.34 -8.54
CA ILE A 218 1.53 -13.16 -8.83
C ILE A 218 0.65 -11.93 -9.08
N MET A 219 -0.41 -12.06 -9.87
CA MET A 219 -1.32 -10.94 -10.13
C MET A 219 -2.02 -10.46 -8.85
N SER A 220 -2.38 -11.38 -7.96
CA SER A 220 -2.93 -11.04 -6.62
C SER A 220 -1.92 -10.26 -5.78
N VAL A 221 -0.66 -10.72 -5.71
CA VAL A 221 0.40 -10.02 -4.96
C VAL A 221 0.66 -8.63 -5.53
N LYS A 222 0.80 -8.51 -6.86
CA LYS A 222 0.96 -7.21 -7.51
C LYS A 222 -0.24 -6.31 -7.18
N HIS A 223 -1.47 -6.83 -7.21
CA HIS A 223 -2.68 -6.03 -6.95
C HIS A 223 -2.67 -5.47 -5.53
N ARG A 224 -2.32 -6.31 -4.55
CA ARG A 224 -2.14 -5.86 -3.15
C ARG A 224 -1.02 -4.83 -3.03
N ARG A 225 0.09 -4.97 -3.78
CA ARG A 225 1.16 -3.95 -3.85
C ARG A 225 0.61 -2.60 -4.31
N LEU A 226 -0.28 -2.58 -5.31
CA LEU A 226 -0.94 -1.34 -5.75
C LEU A 226 -1.84 -0.75 -4.67
N ASP A 227 -2.60 -1.57 -3.95
CA ASP A 227 -3.44 -1.10 -2.84
C ASP A 227 -2.59 -0.54 -1.69
N ALA A 228 -1.48 -1.18 -1.34
CA ALA A 228 -0.53 -0.68 -0.35
C ALA A 228 0.11 0.66 -0.80
N CYS A 229 0.42 0.80 -2.08
CA CYS A 229 0.87 2.08 -2.65
C CYS A 229 -0.20 3.17 -2.56
N LYS A 230 -1.48 2.86 -2.79
CA LYS A 230 -2.57 3.84 -2.59
C LYS A 230 -2.67 4.25 -1.13
N ALA A 231 -2.61 3.27 -0.23
CA ALA A 231 -2.74 3.48 1.20
C ALA A 231 -1.63 4.40 1.73
N SER A 232 -0.39 4.27 1.25
CA SER A 232 0.74 5.10 1.68
C SER A 232 0.65 6.58 1.29
N MET A 233 -0.31 6.97 0.43
CA MET A 233 -0.61 8.38 0.17
C MET A 233 -1.36 9.06 1.32
N THR A 234 -1.91 8.29 2.26
CA THR A 234 -2.74 8.79 3.36
C THR A 234 -2.14 8.44 4.72
N TRP A 235 -2.45 9.24 5.76
CA TRP A 235 -2.07 8.89 7.12
C TRP A 235 -2.68 7.56 7.55
N ASP A 236 -3.97 7.39 7.25
CA ASP A 236 -4.82 6.29 7.70
C ASP A 236 -4.57 4.96 6.99
N GLY A 237 -3.89 4.98 5.85
CA GLY A 237 -3.57 3.77 5.10
C GLY A 237 -2.48 2.91 5.74
N TYR A 238 -1.88 3.33 6.85
CA TYR A 238 -0.80 2.61 7.52
C TYR A 238 -1.29 1.91 8.79
N ALA A 239 -2.29 1.05 8.64
CA ALA A 239 -2.85 0.34 9.80
C ALA A 239 -1.81 -0.59 10.47
N GLU A 240 -1.88 -0.68 11.80
CA GLU A 240 -1.05 -1.54 12.67
C GLU A 240 -1.81 -2.78 13.17
N SER A 241 -3.13 -2.71 13.20
CA SER A 241 -4.00 -3.81 13.64
C SER A 241 -5.23 -3.97 12.76
N ASP A 242 -5.79 -5.18 12.76
CA ASP A 242 -7.12 -5.46 12.22
C ASP A 242 -8.22 -4.70 12.96
N MET A 243 -8.00 -4.37 14.24
CA MET A 243 -8.90 -3.53 15.05
C MET A 243 -9.14 -2.18 14.39
N GLU A 244 -8.14 -1.58 13.74
CA GLU A 244 -8.29 -0.30 13.04
C GLU A 244 -9.27 -0.38 11.85
N LEU A 245 -9.53 -1.58 11.34
CA LEU A 245 -10.53 -1.81 10.30
C LEU A 245 -11.95 -1.92 10.86
N THR A 246 -12.12 -1.96 12.18
CA THR A 246 -13.43 -2.10 12.83
C THR A 246 -14.21 -0.79 12.90
N VAL A 247 -15.54 -0.90 12.85
CA VAL A 247 -16.47 0.22 12.98
C VAL A 247 -16.27 0.97 14.29
N PHE A 248 -16.01 0.24 15.38
CA PHE A 248 -15.81 0.80 16.70
C PHE A 248 -14.55 1.68 16.76
N HIS A 249 -13.42 1.18 16.25
CA HIS A 249 -12.18 1.96 16.21
C HIS A 249 -12.36 3.22 15.36
N GLN A 250 -12.98 3.11 14.18
CA GLN A 250 -13.21 4.27 13.31
C GLN A 250 -14.14 5.32 13.94
N TYR A 251 -15.20 4.89 14.62
CA TYR A 251 -16.07 5.81 15.36
C TYR A 251 -15.30 6.50 16.49
N TYR A 252 -14.55 5.73 17.28
CA TYR A 252 -13.75 6.26 18.39
C TYR A 252 -12.68 7.24 17.92
N LYS A 253 -11.98 6.90 16.83
CA LYS A 253 -11.02 7.76 16.16
C LYS A 253 -11.66 9.08 15.72
N ASN A 254 -12.82 9.03 15.06
CA ASN A 254 -13.53 10.23 14.62
C ASN A 254 -13.98 11.10 15.79
N TYR A 255 -14.47 10.47 16.86
CA TYR A 255 -14.85 11.16 18.08
C TYR A 255 -13.63 11.86 18.70
N LEU A 256 -12.54 11.15 18.98
CA LEU A 256 -11.32 11.72 19.55
C LEU A 256 -10.71 12.81 18.68
N SER A 257 -10.70 12.62 17.36
CA SER A 257 -10.16 13.61 16.43
C SER A 257 -10.93 14.92 16.49
N ALA A 258 -12.23 14.88 16.82
CA ALA A 258 -13.08 16.06 16.95
C ALA A 258 -13.07 16.66 18.38
N SER A 259 -13.05 15.82 19.42
CA SER A 259 -13.14 16.26 20.82
C SER A 259 -11.78 16.59 21.45
N GLU A 260 -10.76 15.75 21.19
CA GLU A 260 -9.44 15.78 21.83
C GLU A 260 -8.32 15.53 20.78
N PRO A 261 -8.09 16.47 19.84
CA PRO A 261 -7.17 16.25 18.72
C PRO A 261 -5.71 16.03 19.16
N GLU A 262 -5.28 16.62 20.28
CA GLU A 262 -3.94 16.40 20.83
C GLU A 262 -3.75 14.94 21.27
N LYS A 263 -4.71 14.41 22.02
CA LYS A 263 -4.73 13.00 22.42
C LYS A 263 -4.84 12.06 21.22
N ALA A 264 -5.59 12.43 20.19
CA ALA A 264 -5.64 11.66 18.94
C ALA A 264 -4.26 11.59 18.25
N ARG A 265 -3.47 12.67 18.28
CA ARG A 265 -2.07 12.64 17.80
C ARG A 265 -1.16 11.82 18.73
N GLU A 266 -1.35 11.94 20.05
CA GLU A 266 -0.67 11.09 21.03
C GLU A 266 -1.00 9.61 20.89
N LEU A 267 -2.07 9.23 20.20
CA LEU A 267 -2.40 7.83 19.87
C LEU A 267 -2.07 7.48 18.41
N SER A 268 -1.39 8.37 17.67
CA SER A 268 -1.11 8.24 16.23
C SER A 268 -2.35 8.06 15.34
N MET A 269 -3.53 8.40 15.83
CA MET A 269 -4.76 8.43 15.05
C MET A 269 -4.80 9.61 14.07
N LEU A 270 -4.13 10.71 14.42
CA LEU A 270 -3.91 11.86 13.56
C LEU A 270 -2.42 12.02 13.25
N PRO A 271 -2.07 12.61 12.09
CA PRO A 271 -0.70 12.96 11.80
C PRO A 271 -0.16 13.99 12.82
N PRO A 272 1.16 14.00 13.07
CA PRO A 272 1.80 15.08 13.81
C PRO A 272 1.47 16.44 13.19
N SER A 273 1.42 17.49 14.03
CA SER A 273 1.18 18.86 13.55
C SER A 273 2.25 19.33 12.55
N ASP A 274 3.49 18.93 12.79
CA ASP A 274 4.63 19.23 11.92
C ASP A 274 5.04 17.95 11.17
N LEU A 275 4.77 17.91 9.87
CA LEU A 275 5.25 16.84 8.99
C LEU A 275 6.68 17.13 8.56
N ILE A 276 7.62 16.84 9.44
CA ILE A 276 9.05 17.10 9.22
C ILE A 276 9.58 16.09 8.20
N ALA A 277 10.16 16.59 7.12
CA ALA A 277 10.87 15.78 6.14
C ALA A 277 12.20 15.29 6.73
N PRO A 278 12.68 14.10 6.35
CA PRO A 278 14.01 13.66 6.77
C PRO A 278 15.08 14.63 6.28
N VAL A 279 16.01 14.97 7.19
CA VAL A 279 17.11 15.88 6.91
C VAL A 279 18.27 15.11 6.31
N ALA A 280 19.03 15.74 5.40
CA ALA A 280 20.26 15.17 4.90
C ALA A 280 21.27 14.94 6.03
N SER A 281 21.73 13.71 6.20
CA SER A 281 22.75 13.36 7.20
C SER A 281 24.16 13.79 6.76
N SER A 282 24.42 13.80 5.44
CA SER A 282 25.66 14.26 4.83
C SER A 282 25.36 14.91 3.47
N GLU A 283 26.13 15.94 3.09
CA GLU A 283 26.03 16.55 1.76
C GLU A 283 26.51 15.61 0.64
N LYS A 284 27.47 14.72 0.92
CA LYS A 284 28.08 13.83 -0.07
C LYS A 284 27.97 12.38 0.34
N ALA A 285 27.61 11.54 -0.63
CA ALA A 285 27.60 10.09 -0.49
C ALA A 285 29.01 9.52 -0.75
N VAL A 286 29.46 8.64 0.15
CA VAL A 286 30.73 7.91 0.03
C VAL A 286 30.52 6.49 -0.51
N PRO A 287 31.56 5.82 -1.03
CA PRO A 287 31.46 4.43 -1.45
C PRO A 287 30.91 3.55 -0.32
N GLY A 288 29.82 2.83 -0.62
CA GLY A 288 29.07 2.04 0.36
C GLY A 288 27.69 2.63 0.69
N ASP A 289 27.53 3.95 0.54
CA ASP A 289 26.23 4.59 0.81
C ASP A 289 25.18 4.26 -0.28
N LEU A 290 23.92 4.31 0.10
CA LEU A 290 22.81 3.98 -0.80
C LEU A 290 22.74 4.93 -2.00
N ALA A 291 22.91 6.24 -1.77
CA ALA A 291 22.88 7.25 -2.82
C ALA A 291 24.15 7.28 -3.70
N HIS A 292 25.22 6.60 -3.29
CA HIS A 292 26.47 6.58 -4.04
C HIS A 292 26.37 5.71 -5.30
N TRP A 293 26.74 6.27 -6.45
CA TRP A 293 26.90 5.55 -7.70
C TRP A 293 28.37 5.65 -8.16
N PRO A 294 29.08 4.52 -8.34
CA PRO A 294 30.52 4.55 -8.58
C PRO A 294 30.91 4.70 -10.07
N TYR A 295 29.94 4.71 -10.99
CA TYR A 295 30.19 4.74 -12.44
C TYR A 295 29.84 6.10 -13.05
N GLU A 296 30.44 6.42 -14.20
CA GLU A 296 30.11 7.64 -14.93
C GLU A 296 28.63 7.63 -15.36
N ASP A 297 27.91 8.67 -14.96
CA ASP A 297 26.52 8.90 -15.31
C ASP A 297 26.45 10.17 -16.16
N LYS A 298 26.58 9.98 -17.49
CA LYS A 298 26.76 11.09 -18.45
C LYS A 298 25.66 12.16 -18.34
N ASN A 299 24.45 11.77 -17.97
CA ASN A 299 23.27 12.64 -17.92
C ASN A 299 22.69 12.80 -16.49
N GLY A 300 23.30 12.19 -15.47
CA GLY A 300 22.76 12.18 -14.10
C GLY A 300 21.49 11.33 -13.93
N LEU A 301 21.15 10.49 -14.91
CA LEU A 301 19.91 9.71 -14.96
C LEU A 301 19.89 8.61 -13.93
N ILE A 302 20.99 7.88 -13.79
CA ILE A 302 21.10 6.79 -12.84
C ILE A 302 21.05 7.35 -11.42
N HIS A 303 21.74 8.46 -11.17
CA HIS A 303 21.63 9.18 -9.92
C HIS A 303 20.20 9.62 -9.62
N LEU A 304 19.47 10.12 -10.62
CA LEU A 304 18.07 10.50 -10.47
C LEU A 304 17.19 9.30 -10.11
N LEU A 305 17.33 8.17 -10.82
CA LEU A 305 16.59 6.93 -10.53
C LEU A 305 16.85 6.42 -9.12
N ILE A 306 18.12 6.40 -8.68
CA ILE A 306 18.48 5.96 -7.33
C ILE A 306 17.90 6.91 -6.28
N LYS A 307 18.01 8.23 -6.48
CA LYS A 307 17.42 9.23 -5.56
C LYS A 307 15.90 9.15 -5.51
N MET A 308 15.23 8.86 -6.63
CA MET A 308 13.79 8.59 -6.64
C MET A 308 13.43 7.33 -5.83
N ALA A 309 14.20 6.24 -5.96
CA ALA A 309 14.01 5.05 -5.15
C ALA A 309 14.20 5.31 -3.65
N LEU A 310 15.21 6.12 -3.28
CA LEU A 310 15.43 6.57 -1.90
C LEU A 310 14.27 7.41 -1.39
N TRP A 311 13.82 8.39 -2.19
CA TRP A 311 12.69 9.25 -1.84
C TRP A 311 11.40 8.45 -1.63
N LEU A 312 11.10 7.51 -2.53
CA LEU A 312 9.92 6.65 -2.41
C LEU A 312 10.00 5.76 -1.18
N SER A 313 11.19 5.25 -0.85
CA SER A 313 11.40 4.48 0.39
C SER A 313 11.00 5.27 1.63
N VAL A 314 11.51 6.49 1.80
CA VAL A 314 11.26 7.29 3.02
C VAL A 314 9.91 8.03 3.02
N GLY A 315 9.38 8.34 1.84
CA GLY A 315 8.13 9.10 1.67
C GLY A 315 6.89 8.22 1.55
N ARG A 316 7.02 6.99 1.03
CA ARG A 316 5.90 6.11 0.62
C ARG A 316 6.05 4.64 0.99
N GLY A 317 7.24 4.19 1.40
CA GLY A 317 7.49 2.86 1.97
C GLY A 317 7.87 1.78 0.98
N LEU A 318 8.02 0.56 1.51
CA LEU A 318 8.54 -0.60 0.78
C LEU A 318 7.77 -0.88 -0.51
N SER A 319 6.44 -0.88 -0.47
CA SER A 319 5.62 -1.20 -1.65
C SER A 319 5.86 -0.23 -2.81
N ALA A 320 6.09 1.05 -2.51
CA ALA A 320 6.30 2.09 -3.50
C ALA A 320 7.68 2.00 -4.15
N VAL A 321 8.74 1.83 -3.37
CA VAL A 321 10.09 1.62 -3.93
C VAL A 321 10.17 0.31 -4.71
N HIS A 322 9.54 -0.75 -4.22
CA HIS A 322 9.48 -2.05 -4.90
C HIS A 322 8.78 -1.94 -6.26
N LEU A 323 7.61 -1.27 -6.32
CA LEU A 323 6.89 -0.96 -7.56
C LEU A 323 7.75 -0.14 -8.53
N PHE A 324 8.40 0.92 -8.05
CA PHE A 324 9.25 1.78 -8.87
C PHE A 324 10.41 1.00 -9.49
N CYS A 325 11.18 0.28 -8.68
CA CYS A 325 12.32 -0.48 -9.17
C CYS A 325 11.89 -1.56 -10.19
N ASP A 326 10.74 -2.22 -9.99
CA ASP A 326 10.20 -3.17 -10.96
C ASP A 326 9.79 -2.50 -12.27
N ILE A 327 9.14 -1.33 -12.22
CA ILE A 327 8.77 -0.59 -13.42
C ILE A 327 10.03 -0.18 -14.20
N VAL A 328 11.06 0.33 -13.51
CA VAL A 328 12.31 0.76 -14.15
C VAL A 328 12.99 -0.40 -14.90
N ARG A 329 12.91 -1.64 -14.40
CA ARG A 329 13.50 -2.82 -15.07
C ARG A 329 12.91 -3.10 -16.46
N TYR A 330 11.72 -2.59 -16.77
CA TYR A 330 11.11 -2.71 -18.10
C TYR A 330 11.63 -1.68 -19.12
N PHE A 331 12.42 -0.71 -18.67
CA PHE A 331 13.06 0.32 -19.51
C PHE A 331 14.57 0.09 -19.59
N THR A 332 15.21 0.64 -20.61
CA THR A 332 16.64 0.49 -20.91
C THR A 332 17.40 1.78 -20.69
N ILE A 333 18.73 1.69 -20.55
CA ILE A 333 19.57 2.89 -20.57
C ILE A 333 19.75 3.44 -21.99
N ASP A 334 19.90 2.53 -22.96
CA ASP A 334 20.09 2.88 -24.36
C ASP A 334 18.73 2.92 -25.09
N GLY A 335 18.68 3.67 -26.19
CA GLY A 335 17.55 3.60 -27.11
C GLY A 335 17.48 2.26 -27.87
N PRO A 336 16.40 2.03 -28.61
CA PRO A 336 16.20 0.75 -29.29
C PRO A 336 17.20 0.57 -30.46
N PRO A 337 17.69 -0.67 -30.69
CA PRO A 337 18.68 -0.95 -31.72
C PRO A 337 18.14 -0.70 -33.14
N GLU A 338 19.03 -0.51 -34.11
CA GLU A 338 18.62 -0.21 -35.50
C GLU A 338 17.84 -1.38 -36.13
N ASP A 339 18.19 -2.60 -35.77
CA ASP A 339 17.65 -3.88 -36.24
C ASP A 339 16.78 -4.56 -35.16
N ALA A 340 15.97 -3.76 -34.45
CA ALA A 340 15.03 -4.26 -33.46
C ALA A 340 14.05 -5.30 -34.05
N LYS A 341 13.76 -6.36 -33.29
CA LYS A 341 12.77 -7.38 -33.64
C LYS A 341 11.35 -6.81 -33.56
N ASP A 342 10.44 -7.35 -34.37
CA ASP A 342 9.02 -6.97 -34.39
C ASP A 342 8.37 -6.97 -33.00
N ASP A 343 8.66 -7.98 -32.16
CA ASP A 343 8.13 -8.07 -30.79
C ASP A 343 8.56 -6.89 -29.91
N LEU A 344 9.82 -6.46 -30.05
CA LEU A 344 10.36 -5.30 -29.34
C LEU A 344 9.75 -4.01 -29.88
N ILE A 345 9.55 -3.90 -31.20
CA ILE A 345 8.92 -2.73 -31.81
C ILE A 345 7.46 -2.59 -31.34
N SER A 346 6.68 -3.67 -31.33
CA SER A 346 5.31 -3.67 -30.81
C SER A 346 5.25 -3.30 -29.33
N TYR A 347 6.20 -3.79 -28.53
CA TYR A 347 6.33 -3.42 -27.13
C TYR A 347 6.64 -1.92 -26.95
N LEU A 348 7.61 -1.39 -27.69
CA LEU A 348 7.98 0.03 -27.63
C LEU A 348 6.84 0.92 -28.10
N GLU A 349 6.12 0.50 -29.14
CA GLU A 349 4.94 1.22 -29.61
C GLU A 349 3.89 1.29 -28.50
N PHE A 350 3.59 0.17 -27.82
CA PHE A 350 2.69 0.19 -26.66
C PHE A 350 3.16 1.21 -25.62
N LEU A 351 4.45 1.21 -25.25
CA LEU A 351 4.98 2.20 -24.31
C LEU A 351 4.74 3.64 -24.78
N THR A 352 4.88 3.92 -26.09
CA THR A 352 4.63 5.26 -26.65
C THR A 352 3.14 5.65 -26.71
N GLN A 353 2.26 4.67 -26.58
CA GLN A 353 0.80 4.86 -26.60
C GLN A 353 0.21 4.97 -25.20
N ILE A 354 1.02 4.83 -24.15
CA ILE A 354 0.55 4.98 -22.77
C ILE A 354 -0.02 6.38 -22.59
N ARG A 355 -1.27 6.43 -22.12
CA ARG A 355 -1.95 7.66 -21.70
C ARG A 355 -2.37 7.44 -20.26
N VAL A 356 -1.67 8.12 -19.36
CA VAL A 356 -1.93 8.03 -17.92
C VAL A 356 -3.00 9.06 -17.58
N SER A 357 -4.11 8.63 -16.98
CA SER A 357 -5.19 9.54 -16.57
C SER A 357 -5.00 9.97 -15.12
N ASP A 358 -5.30 11.24 -14.81
CA ASP A 358 -5.36 11.71 -13.40
C ASP A 358 -6.58 11.13 -12.65
N GLY A 359 -7.57 10.64 -13.40
CA GLY A 359 -8.81 10.05 -12.88
C GLY A 359 -8.56 8.92 -11.89
N SER A 360 -9.49 8.74 -10.95
CA SER A 360 -9.49 7.67 -9.93
C SER A 360 -9.02 6.35 -10.54
N ILE A 361 -7.98 5.73 -9.97
CA ILE A 361 -7.51 4.40 -10.38
C ILE A 361 -8.76 3.51 -10.39
N LYS A 362 -9.05 2.84 -11.52
CA LYS A 362 -10.12 1.83 -11.61
C LYS A 362 -9.73 0.56 -10.84
N SER A 363 -9.33 0.72 -9.59
CA SER A 363 -9.46 -0.33 -8.60
C SER A 363 -10.92 -0.29 -8.24
N GLU A 364 -11.67 -1.19 -8.88
CA GLU A 364 -13.13 -1.20 -8.85
C GLU A 364 -13.69 -1.31 -7.43
N LEU A 365 -12.86 -1.67 -6.45
CA LEU A 365 -13.17 -1.59 -5.02
C LEU A 365 -11.92 -1.15 -4.25
N PRO A 366 -12.03 -0.14 -3.37
CA PRO A 366 -11.07 0.01 -2.28
C PRO A 366 -11.19 -1.24 -1.41
N THR A 367 -10.15 -2.06 -1.37
CA THR A 367 -9.98 -3.08 -0.34
C THR A 367 -9.23 -2.42 0.83
N PRO A 368 -9.79 -2.36 2.05
CA PRO A 368 -11.07 -2.90 2.48
C PRO A 368 -12.24 -1.98 2.15
N ILE A 369 -13.41 -2.60 1.95
CA ILE A 369 -14.73 -1.98 1.75
C ILE A 369 -14.84 -0.74 2.65
N PRO A 370 -15.17 0.44 2.10
CA PRO A 370 -15.31 1.62 2.93
C PRO A 370 -16.38 1.37 3.99
N TYR A 371 -16.01 1.63 5.25
CA TYR A 371 -16.83 1.77 6.47
C TYR A 371 -18.23 2.38 6.28
N ARG A 372 -18.49 3.08 5.18
CA ARG A 372 -19.77 3.72 4.89
C ARG A 372 -20.92 2.72 4.66
N ASP A 373 -20.63 1.46 4.35
CA ASP A 373 -21.68 0.44 4.25
C ASP A 373 -21.86 -0.35 5.56
N ARG A 374 -22.66 0.23 6.46
CA ARG A 374 -23.01 -0.34 7.78
C ARG A 374 -23.57 -1.77 7.67
N GLN A 375 -24.27 -2.09 6.59
CA GLN A 375 -24.85 -3.42 6.38
C GLN A 375 -23.79 -4.47 6.04
N GLN A 376 -22.67 -4.09 5.40
CA GLN A 376 -21.59 -5.03 5.07
C GLN A 376 -20.60 -5.20 6.22
N SER A 377 -20.34 -4.14 6.99
CA SER A 377 -19.41 -4.19 8.12
C SER A 377 -19.93 -5.01 9.32
N GLU A 378 -21.24 -4.97 9.60
CA GLU A 378 -21.85 -5.72 10.70
C GLU A 378 -21.94 -7.23 10.41
N ASN A 379 -21.86 -7.63 9.13
CA ASN A 379 -22.13 -9.00 8.69
C ASN A 379 -20.88 -9.86 8.43
N ASN A 380 -19.66 -9.32 8.48
CA ASN A 380 -18.46 -10.09 8.13
C ASN A 380 -17.17 -9.63 8.86
N PRO A 381 -17.04 -9.85 10.18
CA PRO A 381 -15.80 -9.56 10.90
C PRO A 381 -14.60 -10.36 10.37
N ASP A 382 -14.84 -11.59 9.87
CA ASP A 382 -13.80 -12.46 9.29
C ASP A 382 -13.15 -11.81 8.06
N TYR A 383 -13.89 -11.01 7.27
CA TYR A 383 -13.34 -10.28 6.12
C TYR A 383 -12.24 -9.29 6.51
N PHE A 384 -12.42 -8.54 7.59
CA PHE A 384 -11.43 -7.54 8.02
C PHE A 384 -10.15 -8.21 8.53
N SER A 385 -10.29 -9.31 9.26
CA SER A 385 -9.18 -10.18 9.65
C SER A 385 -8.44 -10.73 8.42
N ASP A 386 -9.18 -11.22 7.41
CA ASP A 386 -8.60 -11.74 6.16
C ASP A 386 -7.86 -10.67 5.35
N VAL A 387 -8.40 -9.45 5.27
CA VAL A 387 -7.73 -8.30 4.62
C VAL A 387 -6.45 -7.93 5.36
N TRP A 388 -6.50 -7.87 6.68
CA TRP A 388 -5.33 -7.59 7.52
C TRP A 388 -4.24 -8.64 7.32
N HIS A 389 -4.58 -9.93 7.45
CA HIS A 389 -3.65 -11.03 7.21
C HIS A 389 -3.09 -11.02 5.78
N SER A 390 -3.90 -10.66 4.79
CA SER A 390 -3.47 -10.51 3.40
C SER A 390 -2.46 -9.38 3.20
N ASN A 391 -2.62 -8.26 3.89
CA ASN A 391 -1.68 -7.14 3.86
C ASN A 391 -0.37 -7.46 4.59
N LYS A 392 -0.45 -8.13 5.75
CA LYS A 392 0.74 -8.61 6.46
C LYS A 392 1.52 -9.63 5.62
N SER A 393 0.79 -10.55 4.95
CA SER A 393 1.37 -11.50 4.01
C SER A 393 2.06 -10.81 2.83
N LEU A 394 1.50 -9.71 2.30
CA LEU A 394 2.16 -8.91 1.26
C LEU A 394 3.53 -8.40 1.75
N GLY A 395 3.61 -7.83 2.95
CA GLY A 395 4.88 -7.33 3.51
C GLY A 395 5.96 -8.40 3.52
N VAL A 396 5.62 -9.60 4.02
CA VAL A 396 6.52 -10.77 4.02
C VAL A 396 6.92 -11.16 2.59
N VAL A 397 5.98 -11.22 1.65
CA VAL A 397 6.26 -11.59 0.26
C VAL A 397 7.20 -10.58 -0.41
N LEU A 398 7.04 -9.28 -0.17
CA LEU A 398 7.92 -8.24 -0.73
C LEU A 398 9.31 -8.27 -0.11
N VAL A 399 9.41 -8.61 1.18
CA VAL A 399 10.68 -8.81 1.88
C VAL A 399 11.44 -10.00 1.30
N GLU A 400 10.76 -11.12 1.07
CA GLU A 400 11.34 -12.35 0.53
C GLU A 400 11.68 -12.21 -0.97
N ASN A 401 10.89 -11.42 -1.71
CA ASN A 401 11.00 -11.26 -3.15
C ASN A 401 11.26 -9.78 -3.50
N PRO A 402 12.53 -9.32 -3.51
CA PRO A 402 12.89 -7.92 -3.72
C PRO A 402 12.61 -7.38 -5.14
N THR A 403 12.15 -8.23 -6.05
CA THR A 403 11.74 -7.89 -7.42
C THR A 403 10.75 -8.94 -7.93
N PHE A 404 9.74 -8.54 -8.71
CA PHE A 404 8.90 -9.48 -9.47
C PHE A 404 9.31 -9.60 -10.94
N PHE A 405 10.38 -8.90 -11.35
CA PHE A 405 10.90 -8.95 -12.70
C PHE A 405 11.59 -10.29 -12.99
N LYS A 406 11.15 -10.98 -14.05
CA LYS A 406 11.74 -12.24 -14.58
C LYS A 406 11.95 -13.37 -13.55
N GLN A 407 11.34 -13.31 -12.37
CA GLN A 407 11.49 -14.35 -11.35
C GLN A 407 10.56 -15.55 -11.62
N PRO A 408 11.02 -16.80 -11.39
CA PRO A 408 10.13 -17.92 -11.20
C PRO A 408 9.31 -17.69 -9.92
N VAL A 409 8.03 -18.04 -10.00
CA VAL A 409 6.95 -17.77 -9.06
C VAL A 409 7.41 -17.83 -7.58
N PRO A 410 7.09 -16.81 -6.76
CA PRO A 410 7.24 -16.95 -5.32
C PRO A 410 6.43 -18.16 -4.84
N LYS A 411 6.98 -18.96 -3.92
CA LYS A 411 6.22 -20.00 -3.22
C LYS A 411 5.18 -19.31 -2.32
N LEU A 412 4.10 -18.81 -2.90
CA LEU A 412 2.92 -18.42 -2.12
C LEU A 412 2.24 -19.70 -1.66
N GLU A 413 2.53 -20.09 -0.42
CA GLU A 413 1.60 -20.88 0.37
C GLU A 413 0.38 -19.98 0.61
N LEU A 414 -0.58 -20.05 -0.32
CA LEU A 414 -1.92 -19.53 -0.06
C LEU A 414 -2.42 -20.30 1.16
N PHE A 415 -2.66 -19.60 2.27
CA PHE A 415 -3.32 -20.19 3.43
C PHE A 415 -4.58 -20.91 2.94
N GLU A 416 -4.78 -22.15 3.39
CA GLU A 416 -6.00 -22.87 3.09
C GLU A 416 -7.19 -21.97 3.44
N PRO A 417 -8.21 -21.87 2.57
CA PRO A 417 -9.38 -21.05 2.87
C PRO A 417 -9.89 -21.46 4.25
N PRO A 418 -10.23 -20.50 5.14
CA PRO A 418 -10.71 -20.84 6.46
C PRO A 418 -11.82 -21.88 6.30
N ILE A 419 -11.66 -23.01 7.00
CA ILE A 419 -12.62 -24.12 6.97
C ILE A 419 -13.98 -23.49 7.15
N ARG A 420 -14.82 -23.50 6.11
CA ARG A 420 -16.18 -22.93 6.15
C ARG A 420 -16.79 -23.38 7.46
N ARG A 421 -16.93 -22.46 8.43
CA ARG A 421 -17.65 -22.74 9.67
C ARG A 421 -19.03 -23.14 9.24
N THR A 422 -19.29 -24.45 9.26
CA THR A 422 -20.58 -24.98 8.86
C THR A 422 -21.51 -24.59 9.99
N PHE A 423 -22.14 -23.43 9.86
CA PHE A 423 -23.18 -22.91 10.75
C PHE A 423 -24.23 -24.00 11.12
N ARG A 424 -24.43 -24.97 10.23
CA ARG A 424 -25.28 -26.16 10.44
C ARG A 424 -24.81 -27.14 11.52
N LYS A 425 -23.52 -27.22 11.86
CA LYS A 425 -23.02 -28.10 12.94
C LYS A 425 -23.19 -27.45 14.32
N GLU A 426 -22.93 -26.15 14.45
CA GLU A 426 -23.20 -25.42 15.70
C GLU A 426 -24.68 -25.30 16.02
N MET A 427 -25.55 -25.10 15.01
CA MET A 427 -27.00 -25.11 15.25
C MET A 427 -27.56 -26.48 15.70
N ARG A 428 -26.89 -27.60 15.35
CA ARG A 428 -27.26 -28.93 15.86
C ARG A 428 -26.77 -29.11 17.29
N ALA A 429 -25.54 -28.69 17.60
CA ALA A 429 -25.03 -28.71 18.96
C ALA A 429 -25.85 -27.81 19.93
N LEU A 430 -26.38 -26.68 19.44
CA LEU A 430 -27.30 -25.81 20.19
C LEU A 430 -28.71 -26.41 20.33
N LYS A 431 -29.23 -27.13 19.31
CA LYS A 431 -30.50 -27.87 19.47
C LYS A 431 -30.38 -29.01 20.47
N ASP A 432 -29.27 -29.75 20.43
CA ASP A 432 -29.03 -30.90 21.31
C ASP A 432 -28.77 -30.46 22.77
N THR A 433 -28.33 -29.22 23.00
CA THR A 433 -28.14 -28.66 24.37
C THR A 433 -29.40 -27.99 24.92
N VAL A 434 -30.28 -27.45 24.08
CA VAL A 434 -31.57 -26.87 24.51
C VAL A 434 -32.60 -27.96 24.84
N GLU A 435 -32.52 -29.15 24.24
CA GLU A 435 -33.42 -30.27 24.58
C GLU A 435 -33.12 -30.96 25.94
N ILE A 436 -31.98 -30.64 26.60
CA ILE A 436 -31.56 -31.29 27.86
C ILE A 436 -31.98 -30.50 29.12
N THR A 437 -32.56 -29.31 29.01
CA THR A 437 -32.98 -28.50 30.18
C THR A 437 -34.50 -28.33 30.31
N GLY A 438 -35.25 -29.42 30.11
CA GLY A 438 -36.70 -29.38 30.31
C GLY A 438 -37.35 -30.73 30.58
N SER A 439 -37.13 -31.33 31.76
CA SER A 439 -38.19 -32.08 32.47
C SER A 439 -37.71 -32.53 33.86
N LEU A 440 -38.09 -31.79 34.89
CA LEU A 440 -38.18 -32.27 36.28
C LEU A 440 -39.63 -32.14 36.71
N VAL A 441 -40.44 -33.21 36.61
CA VAL A 441 -41.53 -33.48 37.57
C VAL A 441 -41.76 -35.00 37.72
N HIS A 442 -41.76 -35.41 38.98
CA HIS A 442 -41.98 -36.70 39.65
C HIS A 442 -42.80 -37.84 39.01
N GLY A 443 -42.34 -39.07 39.31
CA GLY A 443 -43.17 -40.26 39.51
C GLY A 443 -42.39 -41.59 39.48
N CYS A 444 -42.09 -42.18 40.64
CA CYS A 444 -41.58 -43.57 40.81
C CYS A 444 -42.72 -44.47 41.33
N PRO A 445 -42.60 -45.82 41.38
CA PRO A 445 -41.82 -46.77 40.57
C PRO A 445 -42.60 -48.08 40.21
N HIS A 446 -41.88 -49.04 39.62
CA HIS A 446 -42.13 -50.50 39.48
C HIS A 446 -42.86 -51.04 38.24
N GLY A 447 -42.16 -51.96 37.54
CA GLY A 447 -42.72 -52.91 36.58
C GLY A 447 -41.65 -53.45 35.62
N GLU A 448 -41.06 -54.60 35.98
CA GLU A 448 -40.10 -55.36 35.18
C GLU A 448 -40.66 -55.85 33.82
N VAL A 449 -39.77 -56.15 32.87
CA VAL A 449 -39.59 -57.45 32.16
C VAL A 449 -39.09 -57.26 30.71
N ARG A 450 -37.77 -57.46 30.57
CA ARG A 450 -36.98 -58.27 29.60
C ARG A 450 -37.03 -58.11 28.06
N PRO A 451 -35.94 -58.52 27.37
CA PRO A 451 -35.53 -58.09 26.03
C PRO A 451 -35.74 -59.17 24.96
N ASN A 452 -35.54 -58.82 23.69
CA ASN A 452 -35.08 -59.73 22.62
C ASN A 452 -34.47 -58.85 21.51
N GLU A 453 -33.16 -58.89 21.30
CA GLU A 453 -32.39 -59.85 20.49
C GLU A 453 -32.48 -59.64 18.97
N ARG A 454 -31.35 -59.15 18.44
CA ARG A 454 -30.54 -59.64 17.29
C ARG A 454 -31.13 -59.74 15.87
N HIS A 455 -30.33 -59.17 14.95
CA HIS A 455 -30.02 -59.56 13.56
C HIS A 455 -31.22 -59.75 12.61
N ILE A 456 -31.32 -59.02 11.50
CA ILE A 456 -30.42 -58.92 10.34
C ILE A 456 -30.51 -57.52 9.73
#